data_AF-A0A3M9M6X0-F1
#
_entry.id   AF-A0A3M9M6X0-F1
#
_cell.length_a   1.000
_cell.length_b   1.000
_cell.length_c   1.000
_cell.angle_alpha   90.00
_cell.angle_beta   90.00
_cell.angle_gamma   90.00
#
_symmetry.space_group_name_H-M   'P 1'
#
loop_
_entity.id
_entity.type
_entity.pdbx_description
1 polymer ?
#
loop_
_entity_poly.entity_id
_entity_poly.type
_entity_poly.pdbx_seq_one_letter_code
_entity_poly.pdbx_strand_id
1 'polypeptide(L)'
;MLNTTPMPMRSAVNLAHALCQSVADAAGIQVLFLKGPTAGAQGLRSADYVSGDVDVLCTREDLPAMEAGLRARGWHPRPVSTGAREFTTHSVTYLHDSWPCDIDIHTTFPGFFADPATVFDSLWQHREEHEFSGIMANTPDRVAQFLVLLLHGLRAPSLARNQREINDAHTLYVDNLAPHERRALRALVESTDCPEPTAEFFAGVGEPVDLPPTPSEGYIMWRLLTSPSRTENWMLWISRTHGLGVIRVLFRAVVPTRADILTDHPESARNTRALLTAYWRRLVRAARLTPHAVRSVLRAKRELRHTVSPRTRTTSSAPIPAAHPIPNATFEPHAVAPAQHLPQSSVAETPRNAIEWAESEQTLFVLPLAAPAQSPLALRDSAAALWFLMEECGSAATDLAAAASAHWDLDTETVRPEVDRFLTELTQLGALPDPTGAHTESRPAGHDRPV
;
A
#
# COMPACT_ATOMS: atom_id res chain seq x y z
N MET A 1 -9.72 -32.56 4.33
CA MET A 1 -11.06 -31.96 4.55
C MET A 1 -10.88 -30.44 4.60
N LEU A 2 -11.33 -29.70 3.57
CA LEU A 2 -11.19 -28.23 3.49
C LEU A 2 -12.52 -27.56 3.84
N ASN A 3 -12.81 -27.41 5.14
CA ASN A 3 -13.84 -26.47 5.58
C ASN A 3 -13.20 -25.08 5.55
N THR A 4 -13.68 -24.19 4.67
CA THR A 4 -13.15 -22.83 4.50
C THR A 4 -13.54 -21.94 5.68
N THR A 5 -12.81 -22.03 6.79
CA THR A 5 -12.87 -20.97 7.80
C THR A 5 -12.25 -19.72 7.20
N PRO A 6 -12.92 -18.55 7.31
CA PRO A 6 -12.36 -17.31 6.82
C PRO A 6 -11.09 -16.96 7.59
N MET A 7 -10.02 -16.65 6.87
CA MET A 7 -8.76 -16.16 7.45
C MET A 7 -9.02 -14.88 8.25
N PRO A 8 -8.55 -14.78 9.51
CA PRO A 8 -8.69 -13.55 10.29
C PRO A 8 -8.00 -12.37 9.61
N MET A 9 -8.60 -11.18 9.72
CA MET A 9 -8.09 -9.98 9.05
C MET A 9 -6.64 -9.65 9.43
N ARG A 10 -6.26 -9.83 10.70
CA ARG A 10 -4.88 -9.59 11.16
C ARG A 10 -3.87 -10.49 10.45
N SER A 11 -4.16 -11.80 10.38
CA SER A 11 -3.31 -12.77 9.68
C SER A 11 -3.25 -12.47 8.18
N ALA A 12 -4.39 -12.13 7.56
CA ALA A 12 -4.44 -11.78 6.16
C ALA A 12 -3.58 -10.54 5.84
N VAL A 13 -3.66 -9.49 6.65
CA VAL A 13 -2.87 -8.28 6.45
C VAL A 13 -1.37 -8.58 6.61
N ASN A 14 -0.95 -9.31 7.63
CA ASN A 14 0.48 -9.66 7.80
C ASN A 14 1.01 -10.50 6.63
N LEU A 15 0.27 -11.55 6.24
CA LEU A 15 0.65 -12.39 5.09
C LEU A 15 0.69 -11.59 3.79
N ALA A 16 -0.21 -10.62 3.61
CA ALA A 16 -0.21 -9.77 2.43
C ALA A 16 0.97 -8.78 2.41
N HIS A 17 1.46 -8.30 3.56
CA HIS A 17 2.72 -7.55 3.64
C HIS A 17 3.90 -8.43 3.21
N ALA A 18 4.00 -9.63 3.77
CA ALA A 18 5.04 -10.60 3.43
C ALA A 18 5.03 -10.96 1.93
N LEU A 19 3.84 -11.15 1.36
CA LEU A 19 3.64 -11.39 -0.07
C LEU A 19 4.16 -10.22 -0.92
N CYS A 20 3.78 -9.00 -0.58
CA CYS A 20 4.20 -7.79 -1.30
C CYS A 20 5.71 -7.59 -1.23
N GLN A 21 6.31 -7.82 -0.06
CA GLN A 21 7.76 -7.72 0.13
C GLN A 21 8.48 -8.76 -0.73
N SER A 22 8.01 -10.01 -0.75
CA SER A 22 8.58 -11.05 -1.61
C SER A 22 8.44 -10.73 -3.10
N VAL A 23 7.32 -10.12 -3.52
CA VAL A 23 7.15 -9.62 -4.89
C VAL A 23 8.19 -8.53 -5.21
N ALA A 24 8.37 -7.59 -4.29
CA ALA A 24 9.34 -6.50 -4.45
C ALA A 24 10.78 -7.04 -4.52
N ASP A 25 11.16 -7.94 -3.61
CA ASP A 25 12.50 -8.56 -3.57
C ASP A 25 12.80 -9.31 -4.86
N ALA A 26 11.86 -10.14 -5.35
CA ALA A 26 12.01 -10.90 -6.58
C ALA A 26 12.17 -9.99 -7.81
N ALA A 27 11.62 -8.78 -7.77
CA ALA A 27 11.73 -7.78 -8.83
C ALA A 27 12.87 -6.78 -8.62
N GLY A 28 13.58 -6.82 -7.48
CA GLY A 28 14.62 -5.86 -7.13
C GLY A 28 14.10 -4.44 -6.84
N ILE A 29 12.87 -4.32 -6.36
CA ILE A 29 12.16 -3.04 -6.15
C ILE A 29 12.24 -2.62 -4.69
N GLN A 30 12.39 -1.31 -4.46
CA GLN A 30 12.25 -0.71 -3.14
C GLN A 30 10.79 -0.38 -2.85
N VAL A 31 10.27 -0.86 -1.73
CA VAL A 31 8.90 -0.58 -1.27
C VAL A 31 8.86 -0.17 0.19
N LEU A 32 7.93 0.71 0.55
CA LEU A 32 7.61 1.07 1.92
C LEU A 32 6.17 0.69 2.25
N PHE A 33 5.95 0.00 3.37
CA PHE A 33 4.61 -0.26 3.87
C PHE A 33 4.13 0.88 4.75
N LEU A 34 3.07 1.55 4.30
CA LEU A 34 2.48 2.68 4.99
C LEU A 34 1.38 2.23 5.95
N LYS A 35 1.17 2.98 7.03
CA LYS A 35 0.11 2.73 8.02
C LYS A 35 0.15 1.31 8.61
N GLY A 36 -0.84 0.48 8.31
CA GLY A 36 -0.84 -0.94 8.67
C GLY A 36 -0.64 -1.26 10.17
N PRO A 37 -0.20 -2.48 10.48
CA PRO A 37 0.11 -2.95 11.83
C PRO A 37 1.25 -2.19 12.51
N THR A 38 2.21 -1.64 11.75
CA THR A 38 3.39 -0.95 12.30
C THR A 38 3.02 0.34 13.02
N ALA A 39 1.96 1.03 12.58
CA ALA A 39 1.41 2.15 13.33
C ALA A 39 1.01 1.76 14.78
N GLY A 40 0.53 0.53 15.00
CA GLY A 40 0.27 0.03 16.36
C GLY A 40 1.55 -0.25 17.13
N ALA A 41 2.52 -0.92 16.51
CA ALA A 41 3.83 -1.22 17.12
C ALA A 41 4.62 0.04 17.51
N GLN A 42 4.48 1.12 16.73
CA GLN A 42 5.08 2.43 16.98
C GLN A 42 4.28 3.30 17.97
N GLY A 43 3.17 2.79 18.52
CA GLY A 43 2.30 3.53 19.44
C GLY A 43 1.57 4.72 18.81
N LEU A 44 1.36 4.70 17.48
CA LEU A 44 0.62 5.72 16.72
C LEU A 44 -0.86 5.37 16.55
N ARG A 45 -1.22 4.10 16.77
CA ARG A 45 -2.59 3.60 16.87
C ARG A 45 -2.70 2.70 18.09
N SER A 46 -3.93 2.52 18.57
CA SER A 46 -4.20 1.56 19.63
C SER A 46 -3.78 0.14 19.21
N ALA A 47 -3.26 -0.65 20.15
CA ALA A 47 -2.78 -2.00 19.88
C ALA A 47 -3.89 -2.97 19.42
N ASP A 48 -5.14 -2.68 19.78
CA ASP A 48 -6.32 -3.44 19.35
C ASP A 48 -6.80 -3.04 17.94
N TYR A 49 -6.23 -2.00 17.32
CA TYR A 49 -6.57 -1.60 15.97
C TYR A 49 -6.21 -2.72 14.98
N VAL A 50 -7.19 -3.12 14.17
CA VAL A 50 -7.01 -4.09 13.09
C VAL A 50 -7.06 -3.35 11.76
N SER A 51 -5.93 -3.33 11.06
CA SER A 51 -5.85 -2.81 9.69
C SER A 51 -6.67 -3.68 8.74
N GLY A 52 -7.26 -3.09 7.71
CA GLY A 52 -8.11 -3.81 6.74
C GLY A 52 -7.46 -4.01 5.37
N ASP A 53 -6.34 -3.34 5.13
CA ASP A 53 -5.65 -3.21 3.86
C ASP A 53 -4.13 -3.17 4.07
N VAL A 54 -3.40 -3.39 2.98
CA VAL A 54 -1.95 -3.21 2.88
C VAL A 54 -1.68 -2.02 1.96
N ASP A 55 -1.16 -0.91 2.51
CA ASP A 55 -0.72 0.23 1.71
C ASP A 55 0.78 0.08 1.38
N VAL A 56 1.12 -0.10 0.11
CA VAL A 56 2.50 -0.19 -0.38
C VAL A 56 2.85 1.07 -1.15
N LEU A 57 3.94 1.75 -0.83
CA LEU A 57 4.48 2.86 -1.61
C LEU A 57 5.69 2.37 -2.42
N CYS A 58 5.68 2.65 -3.72
CA CYS A 58 6.79 2.41 -4.64
C CYS A 58 6.94 3.59 -5.61
N THR A 59 8.02 3.59 -6.40
CA THR A 59 8.18 4.59 -7.46
C THR A 59 7.19 4.35 -8.62
N ARG A 60 6.98 5.34 -9.47
CA ARG A 60 6.09 5.19 -10.64
C ARG A 60 6.67 4.25 -11.68
N GLU A 61 7.99 4.19 -11.75
CA GLU A 61 8.79 3.35 -12.61
C GLU A 61 8.66 1.87 -12.23
N ASP A 62 8.57 1.59 -10.91
CA ASP A 62 8.48 0.23 -10.37
C ASP A 62 7.06 -0.36 -10.37
N LEU A 63 6.03 0.50 -10.45
CA LEU A 63 4.64 0.08 -10.44
C LEU A 63 4.35 -1.10 -11.39
N PRO A 64 4.71 -1.08 -12.69
CA PRO A 64 4.38 -2.17 -13.60
C PRO A 64 4.92 -3.55 -13.16
N ALA A 65 6.10 -3.58 -12.53
CA ALA A 65 6.70 -4.82 -12.06
C ALA A 65 6.02 -5.34 -10.80
N MET A 66 5.65 -4.45 -9.86
CA MET A 66 4.79 -4.80 -8.72
C MET A 66 3.44 -5.36 -9.18
N GLU A 67 2.78 -4.70 -10.14
CA GLU A 67 1.50 -5.15 -10.69
C GLU A 67 1.60 -6.52 -11.36
N ALA A 68 2.67 -6.76 -12.12
CA ALA A 68 2.92 -8.05 -12.76
C ALA A 68 3.11 -9.16 -11.72
N GLY A 69 3.90 -8.90 -10.67
CA GLY A 69 4.15 -9.87 -9.60
C GLY A 69 2.91 -10.21 -8.77
N LEU A 70 2.05 -9.22 -8.50
CA LEU A 70 0.75 -9.42 -7.85
C LEU A 70 -0.22 -10.22 -8.74
N ARG A 71 -0.31 -9.88 -10.04
CA ARG A 71 -1.16 -10.60 -11.00
C ARG A 71 -0.76 -12.06 -11.17
N ALA A 72 0.54 -12.35 -11.18
CA ALA A 72 1.06 -13.72 -11.19
C ALA A 72 0.62 -14.53 -9.95
N ARG A 73 0.18 -13.84 -8.89
CA ARG A 73 -0.31 -14.41 -7.63
C ARG A 73 -1.84 -14.32 -7.48
N GLY A 74 -2.57 -14.09 -8.57
CA GLY A 74 -4.03 -14.09 -8.59
C GLY A 74 -4.70 -12.77 -8.17
N TRP A 75 -3.90 -11.74 -7.81
CA TRP A 75 -4.44 -10.43 -7.49
C TRP A 75 -4.84 -9.69 -8.77
N HIS A 76 -5.97 -9.01 -8.73
CA HIS A 76 -6.46 -8.23 -9.87
C HIS A 76 -6.93 -6.84 -9.42
N PRO A 77 -6.77 -5.80 -10.26
CA PRO A 77 -7.24 -4.47 -9.90
C PRO A 77 -8.72 -4.47 -9.57
N ARG A 78 -9.09 -3.71 -8.53
CA ARG A 78 -10.47 -3.42 -8.19
C ARG A 78 -11.14 -2.75 -9.39
N PRO A 79 -12.29 -3.26 -9.87
CA PRO A 79 -13.09 -2.55 -10.85
C PRO A 79 -13.50 -1.18 -10.28
N VAL A 80 -13.21 -0.11 -11.02
CA VAL A 80 -13.56 1.26 -10.66
C VAL A 80 -14.41 1.90 -11.74
N SER A 81 -15.38 2.73 -11.33
CA SER A 81 -16.16 3.52 -12.28
C SER A 81 -15.27 4.53 -13.01
N THR A 82 -15.70 4.96 -14.19
CA THR A 82 -14.95 5.93 -15.01
C THR A 82 -14.59 7.19 -14.22
N GLY A 83 -15.52 7.69 -13.38
CA GLY A 83 -15.27 8.84 -12.53
C GLY A 83 -14.25 8.54 -11.44
N ALA A 84 -14.39 7.40 -10.73
CA ALA A 84 -13.43 7.02 -9.70
C ALA A 84 -12.00 6.88 -10.25
N ARG A 85 -11.85 6.30 -11.44
CA ARG A 85 -10.55 6.19 -12.12
C ARG A 85 -9.89 7.54 -12.44
N GLU A 86 -10.68 8.54 -12.79
CA GLU A 86 -10.17 9.89 -13.09
C GLU A 86 -9.74 10.64 -11.82
N PHE A 87 -10.40 10.36 -10.69
CA PHE A 87 -10.23 11.15 -9.46
C PHE A 87 -9.29 10.50 -8.44
N THR A 88 -9.12 9.18 -8.50
CA THR A 88 -8.18 8.43 -7.67
C THR A 88 -6.92 8.16 -8.50
N THR A 89 -5.92 9.04 -8.37
CA THR A 89 -4.67 8.96 -9.15
C THR A 89 -3.45 8.56 -8.31
N HIS A 90 -3.62 8.37 -7.00
CA HIS A 90 -2.52 8.14 -6.08
C HIS A 90 -2.19 6.66 -5.87
N SER A 91 -3.20 5.79 -5.98
CA SER A 91 -3.05 4.35 -5.81
C SER A 91 -3.93 3.53 -6.74
N VAL A 92 -3.58 2.26 -6.87
CA VAL A 92 -4.39 1.21 -7.49
C VAL A 92 -4.66 0.14 -6.44
N THR A 93 -5.94 -0.12 -6.14
CA THR A 93 -6.36 -1.20 -5.25
C THR A 93 -6.41 -2.53 -6.00
N TYR A 94 -5.87 -3.57 -5.38
CA TYR A 94 -5.85 -4.95 -5.84
C TYR A 94 -6.69 -5.84 -4.91
N LEU A 95 -7.44 -6.75 -5.52
CA LEU A 95 -8.33 -7.72 -4.87
C LEU A 95 -7.89 -9.13 -5.19
N HIS A 96 -8.22 -10.05 -4.30
CA HIS A 96 -8.12 -11.47 -4.54
C HIS A 96 -9.34 -12.16 -3.93
N ASP A 97 -10.02 -13.03 -4.68
CA ASP A 97 -11.31 -13.63 -4.30
C ASP A 97 -11.27 -14.41 -2.97
N SER A 98 -10.13 -15.01 -2.66
CA SER A 98 -9.89 -15.79 -1.44
C SER A 98 -9.29 -15.01 -0.26
N TRP A 99 -8.98 -13.71 -0.41
CA TRP A 99 -8.39 -12.90 0.67
C TRP A 99 -9.43 -11.93 1.25
N PRO A 100 -9.45 -11.73 2.58
CA PRO A 100 -10.38 -10.83 3.22
C PRO A 100 -9.89 -9.37 3.20
N CYS A 101 -8.66 -9.10 2.77
CA CYS A 101 -8.04 -7.78 2.73
C CYS A 101 -7.67 -7.36 1.30
N ASP A 102 -7.50 -6.06 1.11
CA ASP A 102 -7.05 -5.48 -0.15
C ASP A 102 -5.57 -5.08 -0.08
N ILE A 103 -4.95 -4.90 -1.25
CA ILE A 103 -3.62 -4.31 -1.39
C ILE A 103 -3.75 -3.00 -2.18
N ASP A 104 -3.30 -1.89 -1.63
CA ASP A 104 -3.24 -0.59 -2.29
C ASP A 104 -1.79 -0.27 -2.68
N ILE A 105 -1.49 -0.25 -3.98
CA ILE A 105 -0.17 0.18 -4.48
C ILE A 105 -0.20 1.67 -4.80
N HIS A 106 0.55 2.46 -4.04
CA HIS A 106 0.72 3.90 -4.14
C HIS A 106 1.99 4.25 -4.91
N THR A 107 1.88 5.27 -5.77
CA THR A 107 3.04 5.93 -6.41
C THR A 107 3.20 7.39 -5.96
N THR A 108 2.22 7.88 -5.21
CA THR A 108 2.19 9.19 -4.55
C THR A 108 1.27 9.05 -3.35
N PHE A 109 1.44 9.87 -2.32
CA PHE A 109 0.52 9.89 -1.19
C PHE A 109 -0.14 11.28 -1.05
N PRO A 110 -1.48 11.37 -0.93
CA PRO A 110 -2.15 12.67 -0.90
C PRO A 110 -1.72 13.54 0.28
N GLY A 111 -1.27 14.76 -0.03
CA GLY A 111 -0.87 15.75 0.98
C GLY A 111 0.62 16.11 0.90
N PHE A 112 1.44 15.29 0.25
CA PHE A 112 2.78 15.69 -0.17
C PHE A 112 2.74 16.39 -1.52
N PHE A 113 3.45 17.50 -1.67
CA PHE A 113 3.48 18.28 -2.92
C PHE A 113 4.84 18.34 -3.59
N ALA A 114 5.89 17.84 -2.94
CA ALA A 114 7.19 17.66 -3.57
C ALA A 114 7.12 16.61 -4.68
N ASP A 115 8.17 16.54 -5.50
CA ASP A 115 8.28 15.51 -6.54
C ASP A 115 8.14 14.10 -5.92
N PRO A 116 7.36 13.18 -6.52
CA PRO A 116 7.12 11.86 -5.96
C PRO A 116 8.39 11.06 -5.62
N ALA A 117 9.45 11.17 -6.43
CA ALA A 117 10.71 10.50 -6.13
C ALA A 117 11.40 11.15 -4.93
N THR A 118 11.35 12.48 -4.81
CA THR A 118 11.84 13.20 -3.61
C THR A 118 11.07 12.79 -2.35
N VAL A 119 9.75 12.66 -2.43
CA VAL A 119 8.93 12.20 -1.31
C VAL A 119 9.29 10.77 -0.92
N PHE A 120 9.43 9.87 -1.91
CA PHE A 120 9.86 8.49 -1.67
C PHE A 120 11.22 8.45 -0.99
N ASP A 121 12.22 9.18 -1.51
CA ASP A 121 13.57 9.24 -0.95
C ASP A 121 13.57 9.78 0.49
N SER A 122 12.81 10.83 0.77
CA SER A 122 12.66 11.38 2.13
C SER A 122 12.06 10.35 3.09
N LEU A 123 11.00 9.64 2.68
CA LEU A 123 10.41 8.58 3.50
C LEU A 123 11.33 7.36 3.62
N TRP A 124 12.12 7.05 2.59
CA TRP A 124 13.07 5.95 2.57
C TRP A 124 14.27 6.18 3.50
N GLN A 125 14.70 7.44 3.63
CA GLN A 125 15.70 7.83 4.63
C GLN A 125 15.16 7.68 6.06
N HIS A 126 13.85 7.88 6.23
CA HIS A 126 13.10 7.66 7.46
C HIS A 126 12.45 6.27 7.50
N ARG A 127 13.23 5.20 7.29
CA ARG A 127 12.72 3.83 7.34
C ARG A 127 13.30 3.02 8.49
N GLU A 128 12.55 2.03 8.92
CA GLU A 128 12.97 0.97 9.82
C GLU A 128 12.45 -0.38 9.30
N GLU A 129 13.03 -1.47 9.79
CA GLU A 129 12.63 -2.81 9.40
C GLU A 129 11.60 -3.36 10.40
N HIS A 130 10.52 -3.93 9.88
CA HIS A 130 9.52 -4.68 10.64
C HIS A 130 9.33 -6.06 10.05
N GLU A 131 9.10 -7.04 10.92
CA GLU A 131 8.79 -8.40 10.49
C GLU A 131 7.29 -8.58 10.29
N PHE A 132 6.92 -9.14 9.14
CA PHE A 132 5.56 -9.60 8.86
C PHE A 132 5.63 -11.08 8.49
N SER A 133 5.03 -11.94 9.32
CA SER A 133 4.92 -13.38 9.04
C SER A 133 6.26 -14.06 8.69
N GLY A 134 7.35 -13.70 9.37
CA GLY A 134 8.70 -14.21 9.09
C GLY A 134 9.49 -13.45 8.03
N ILE A 135 8.91 -12.43 7.40
CA ILE A 135 9.55 -11.64 6.33
C ILE A 135 9.84 -10.22 6.81
N MET A 136 11.11 -9.83 6.79
CA MET A 136 11.53 -8.46 7.07
C MET A 136 11.14 -7.53 5.93
N ALA A 137 10.50 -6.41 6.26
CA ALA A 137 10.05 -5.41 5.31
C ALA A 137 10.35 -3.99 5.81
N ASN A 138 10.52 -3.05 4.88
CA ASN A 138 10.77 -1.65 5.22
C ASN A 138 9.46 -0.90 5.45
N THR A 139 9.35 -0.18 6.55
CA THR A 139 8.25 0.77 6.81
C THR A 139 8.82 2.13 7.18
N PRO A 140 8.05 3.22 7.06
CA PRO A 140 8.46 4.48 7.63
C PRO A 140 8.70 4.34 9.14
N ASP A 141 9.71 5.03 9.65
CA ASP A 141 9.95 5.20 11.08
C ASP A 141 8.75 5.88 11.75
N ARG A 142 8.75 5.95 13.08
CA ARG A 142 7.64 6.54 13.84
C ARG A 142 7.31 7.98 13.41
N VAL A 143 8.29 8.80 13.05
CA VAL A 143 8.09 10.20 12.66
C VAL A 143 7.44 10.30 11.29
N ALA A 144 7.96 9.56 10.31
CA ALA A 144 7.41 9.54 8.98
C ALA A 144 6.03 8.88 8.93
N GLN A 145 5.82 7.81 9.70
CA GLN A 145 4.52 7.17 9.82
C GLN A 145 3.48 8.09 10.49
N PHE A 146 3.89 8.88 11.50
CA PHE A 146 3.03 9.90 12.10
C PHE A 146 2.55 10.91 11.05
N LEU A 147 3.45 11.41 10.19
CA LEU A 147 3.10 12.36 9.13
C LEU A 147 2.12 11.75 8.12
N VAL A 148 2.36 10.51 7.69
CA VAL A 148 1.47 9.76 6.78
C VAL A 148 0.06 9.61 7.38
N LEU A 149 -0.04 9.24 8.66
CA LEU A 149 -1.31 9.11 9.37
C LEU A 149 -2.03 10.46 9.55
N LEU A 150 -1.27 11.51 9.89
CA LEU A 150 -1.81 12.86 10.01
C LEU A 150 -2.40 13.34 8.67
N LEU A 151 -1.66 13.20 7.57
CA LEU A 151 -2.13 13.57 6.23
C LEU A 151 -3.32 12.71 5.78
N HIS A 152 -3.37 11.44 6.15
CA HIS A 152 -4.53 10.59 5.94
C HIS A 152 -5.78 11.14 6.64
N GLY A 153 -5.65 11.53 7.91
CA GLY A 153 -6.71 12.19 8.68
C GLY A 153 -7.16 13.48 8.01
N LEU A 154 -6.20 14.38 7.72
CA LEU A 154 -6.44 15.70 7.12
C LEU A 154 -7.03 15.64 5.70
N ARG A 155 -6.96 14.50 5.02
CA ARG A 155 -7.58 14.31 3.70
C ARG A 155 -9.10 14.49 3.74
N ALA A 156 -9.78 14.06 4.80
CA ALA A 156 -11.24 14.13 4.85
C ALA A 156 -11.75 14.48 6.26
N PRO A 157 -11.39 15.66 6.81
CA PRO A 157 -11.60 16.00 8.22
C PRO A 157 -13.09 16.06 8.61
N SER A 158 -13.99 16.25 7.63
CA SER A 158 -15.43 16.19 7.86
C SER A 158 -15.96 14.79 8.21
N LEU A 159 -15.17 13.73 7.98
CA LEU A 159 -15.56 12.36 8.32
C LEU A 159 -15.17 12.05 9.76
N ALA A 160 -16.10 11.47 10.52
CA ALA A 160 -15.89 11.19 11.94
C ALA A 160 -14.66 10.30 12.22
N ARG A 161 -14.32 9.38 11.30
CA ARG A 161 -13.10 8.55 11.40
C ARG A 161 -11.83 9.42 11.31
N ASN A 162 -11.74 10.23 10.27
CA ASN A 162 -10.61 11.12 10.02
C ASN A 162 -10.45 12.18 11.13
N GLN A 163 -11.56 12.70 11.66
CA GLN A 163 -11.50 13.62 12.79
C GLN A 163 -10.92 12.95 14.05
N ARG A 164 -11.26 11.67 14.31
CA ARG A 164 -10.63 10.91 15.40
C ARG A 164 -9.12 10.75 15.17
N GLU A 165 -8.72 10.37 13.96
CA GLU A 165 -7.29 10.24 13.61
C GLU A 165 -6.52 11.56 13.83
N ILE A 166 -7.12 12.72 13.49
CA ILE A 166 -6.51 14.04 13.75
C ILE A 166 -6.42 14.33 15.26
N ASN A 167 -7.47 14.01 16.02
CA ASN A 167 -7.47 14.22 17.47
C ASN A 167 -6.45 13.32 18.17
N ASP A 168 -6.36 12.06 17.77
CA ASP A 168 -5.38 11.09 18.28
C ASP A 168 -3.96 11.57 17.96
N ALA A 169 -3.72 12.06 16.73
CA ALA A 169 -2.45 12.66 16.34
C ALA A 169 -2.11 13.90 17.19
N HIS A 170 -3.09 14.73 17.54
CA HIS A 170 -2.88 15.89 18.42
C HIS A 170 -2.45 15.46 19.82
N THR A 171 -3.14 14.49 20.43
CA THR A 171 -2.76 13.93 21.73
C THR A 171 -1.37 13.30 21.69
N LEU A 172 -1.08 12.48 20.67
CA LEU A 172 0.24 11.88 20.49
C LEU A 172 1.33 12.94 20.33
N TYR A 173 1.09 13.98 19.55
CA TYR A 173 2.08 15.05 19.34
C TYR A 173 2.42 15.77 20.65
N VAL A 174 1.41 16.19 21.40
CA VAL A 174 1.59 16.97 22.64
C VAL A 174 2.19 16.12 23.76
N ASP A 175 1.70 14.89 23.93
CA ASP A 175 1.99 14.10 25.13
C ASP A 175 3.10 13.05 24.91
N ASN A 176 3.32 12.58 23.67
CA ASN A 176 4.12 11.38 23.41
C ASN A 176 5.31 11.57 22.45
N LEU A 177 5.26 12.55 21.54
CA LEU A 177 6.38 12.83 20.63
C LEU A 177 7.48 13.62 21.35
N ALA A 178 8.68 13.05 21.38
CA ALA A 178 9.86 13.66 21.96
C ALA A 178 10.31 14.91 21.18
N PRO A 179 11.04 15.86 21.79
CA PRO A 179 11.47 17.07 21.11
C PRO A 179 12.31 16.85 19.84
N HIS A 180 13.08 15.76 19.77
CA HIS A 180 13.86 15.42 18.57
C HIS A 180 12.96 14.87 17.45
N GLU A 181 11.95 14.06 17.78
CA GLU A 181 10.93 13.58 16.83
C GLU A 181 10.14 14.75 16.25
N ARG A 182 9.75 15.74 17.07
CA ARG A 182 9.05 16.95 16.58
C ARG A 182 9.90 17.78 15.61
N ARG A 183 11.22 17.88 15.87
CA ARG A 183 12.16 18.54 14.94
C ARG A 183 12.30 17.77 13.64
N ALA A 184 12.46 16.45 13.72
CA ALA A 184 12.52 15.59 12.55
C ALA A 184 11.22 15.67 11.73
N LEU A 185 10.06 15.70 12.38
CA LEU A 185 8.76 15.87 11.72
C LEU A 185 8.67 17.18 10.95
N ARG A 186 9.14 18.30 11.53
CA ARG A 186 9.19 19.59 10.84
C ARG A 186 10.10 19.56 9.61
N ALA A 187 11.30 19.01 9.76
CA ALA A 187 12.22 18.85 8.62
C ALA A 187 11.59 17.96 7.53
N LEU A 188 10.86 16.91 7.92
CA LEU A 188 10.18 16.03 6.99
C LEU A 188 9.04 16.76 6.25
N VAL A 189 8.24 17.58 6.96
CA VAL A 189 7.17 18.42 6.37
C VAL A 189 7.73 19.39 5.33
N GLU A 190 8.91 19.97 5.59
CA GLU A 190 9.59 20.85 4.63
C GLU A 190 10.12 20.07 3.43
N SER A 191 10.81 18.95 3.66
CA SER A 191 11.40 18.14 2.58
C SER A 191 10.37 17.49 1.66
N THR A 192 9.16 17.23 2.16
CA THR A 192 8.05 16.63 1.40
C THR A 192 7.05 17.66 0.87
N ASP A 193 7.34 18.96 1.08
CA ASP A 193 6.53 20.12 0.70
C ASP A 193 5.06 19.95 1.10
N CYS A 194 4.81 19.69 2.39
CA CYS A 194 3.46 19.61 2.94
C CYS A 194 3.13 20.58 4.11
N PRO A 195 3.66 21.83 4.15
CA PRO A 195 3.33 22.76 5.23
C PRO A 195 1.86 23.22 5.18
N GLU A 196 1.28 23.41 3.99
CA GLU A 196 -0.09 23.89 3.84
C GLU A 196 -1.18 22.95 4.39
N PRO A 197 -1.20 21.64 4.08
CA PRO A 197 -2.19 20.72 4.65
C PRO A 197 -2.02 20.55 6.15
N THR A 198 -0.80 20.66 6.67
CA THR A 198 -0.49 20.45 8.10
C THR A 198 -0.63 21.72 8.94
N ALA A 199 -0.89 22.87 8.32
CA ALA A 199 -0.87 24.18 8.98
C ALA A 199 -1.83 24.30 10.18
N GLU A 200 -3.09 23.89 9.99
CA GLU A 200 -4.11 23.97 11.05
C GLU A 200 -3.77 23.08 12.23
N PHE A 201 -3.20 21.89 11.97
CA PHE A 201 -2.71 20.99 13.00
C PHE A 201 -1.59 21.63 13.82
N PHE A 202 -0.56 22.13 13.14
CA PHE A 202 0.59 22.76 13.79
C PHE A 202 0.24 24.05 14.56
N ALA A 203 -0.68 24.85 14.02
CA ALA A 203 -1.23 25.99 14.75
C ALA A 203 -2.00 25.56 16.01
N GLY A 204 -2.77 24.47 15.95
CA GLY A 204 -3.53 23.92 17.07
C GLY A 204 -2.65 23.46 18.24
N VAL A 205 -1.46 22.93 17.95
CA VAL A 205 -0.46 22.54 18.97
C VAL A 205 0.47 23.68 19.38
N GLY A 206 0.23 24.92 18.90
CA GLY A 206 0.98 26.12 19.28
C GLY A 206 2.33 26.28 18.57
N GLU A 207 2.57 25.57 17.48
CA GLU A 207 3.84 25.57 16.76
C GLU A 207 3.62 25.78 15.25
N PRO A 208 3.09 26.95 14.83
CA PRO A 208 2.67 27.20 13.46
C PRO A 208 3.82 27.07 12.45
N VAL A 209 3.50 26.59 11.26
CA VAL A 209 4.43 26.49 10.12
C VAL A 209 4.31 27.71 9.22
N ASP A 210 5.42 28.08 8.58
CA ASP A 210 5.43 29.17 7.61
C ASP A 210 4.70 28.76 6.34
N LEU A 211 3.75 29.60 5.92
CA LEU A 211 2.95 29.37 4.72
C LEU A 211 3.30 30.36 3.62
N PRO A 212 3.21 29.94 2.34
CA PRO A 212 3.33 30.87 1.24
C PRO A 212 2.21 31.92 1.30
N PRO A 213 2.45 33.18 0.86
CA PRO A 213 1.42 34.23 0.86
C PRO A 213 0.18 33.89 0.03
N THR A 214 0.35 33.02 -0.97
CA THR A 214 -0.71 32.47 -1.80
C THR A 214 -0.66 30.95 -1.77
N PRO A 215 -1.81 30.26 -1.69
CA PRO A 215 -1.85 28.80 -1.69
C PRO A 215 -1.11 28.18 -2.87
N SER A 216 -0.38 27.07 -2.68
CA SER A 216 0.27 26.37 -3.80
C SER A 216 -0.75 25.71 -4.73
N GLU A 217 -0.36 25.46 -5.97
CA GLU A 217 -1.20 24.69 -6.90
C GLU A 217 -1.50 23.28 -6.36
N GLY A 218 -0.50 22.62 -5.76
CA GLY A 218 -0.66 21.30 -5.14
C GLY A 218 -1.73 21.30 -4.05
N TYR A 219 -1.69 22.27 -3.15
CA TYR A 219 -2.65 22.40 -2.06
C TYR A 219 -4.07 22.73 -2.56
N ILE A 220 -4.21 23.62 -3.54
CA ILE A 220 -5.51 23.92 -4.15
C ILE A 220 -6.10 22.65 -4.80
N MET A 221 -5.28 21.86 -5.49
CA MET A 221 -5.73 20.62 -6.13
C MET A 221 -6.08 19.54 -5.12
N TRP A 222 -5.28 19.40 -4.07
CA TRP A 222 -5.56 18.50 -2.97
C TRP A 222 -6.92 18.81 -2.35
N ARG A 223 -7.19 20.07 -1.95
CA ARG A 223 -8.50 20.47 -1.39
C ARG A 223 -9.70 20.15 -2.29
N LEU A 224 -9.53 20.21 -3.61
CA LEU A 224 -10.59 19.86 -4.55
C LEU A 224 -10.79 18.34 -4.66
N LEU A 225 -9.70 17.58 -4.79
CA LEU A 225 -9.73 16.13 -4.98
C LEU A 225 -10.13 15.37 -3.70
N THR A 226 -9.86 15.95 -2.54
CA THR A 226 -10.15 15.37 -1.24
C THR A 226 -11.50 15.81 -0.67
N SER A 227 -12.21 16.67 -1.39
CA SER A 227 -13.56 17.07 -1.05
C SER A 227 -14.50 15.85 -0.96
N PRO A 228 -15.40 15.79 0.05
CA PRO A 228 -16.34 14.68 0.20
C PRO A 228 -17.36 14.61 -0.96
N SER A 229 -17.45 15.65 -1.80
CA SER A 229 -18.41 15.74 -2.89
C SER A 229 -17.83 15.20 -4.20
N ARG A 230 -18.26 14.00 -4.63
CA ARG A 230 -17.94 13.49 -5.98
C ARG A 230 -18.32 14.48 -7.09
N THR A 231 -19.33 15.32 -6.87
CA THR A 231 -19.76 16.37 -7.81
C THR A 231 -18.66 17.40 -8.05
N GLU A 232 -17.83 17.71 -7.05
CA GLU A 232 -16.69 18.64 -7.20
C GLU A 232 -15.62 18.08 -8.12
N ASN A 233 -15.31 16.79 -7.98
CA ASN A 233 -14.37 16.11 -8.88
C ASN A 233 -14.86 16.10 -10.33
N TRP A 234 -16.16 15.86 -10.56
CA TRP A 234 -16.76 15.97 -11.90
C TRP A 234 -16.71 17.39 -12.45
N MET A 235 -17.00 18.42 -11.63
CA MET A 235 -16.89 19.81 -12.07
C MET A 235 -15.44 20.17 -12.39
N LEU A 236 -14.47 19.69 -11.62
CA LEU A 236 -13.05 19.87 -11.89
C LEU A 236 -12.67 19.27 -13.24
N TRP A 237 -13.09 18.03 -13.53
CA TRP A 237 -12.82 17.36 -14.80
C TRP A 237 -13.43 18.07 -16.00
N ILE A 238 -14.71 18.48 -15.90
CA ILE A 238 -15.37 19.30 -16.92
C ILE A 238 -14.56 20.58 -17.16
N SER A 239 -14.09 21.21 -16.10
CA SER A 239 -13.37 22.48 -16.18
C SER A 239 -11.96 22.39 -16.78
N ARG A 240 -11.36 21.19 -16.79
CA ARG A 240 -10.06 20.87 -17.38
C ARG A 240 -10.17 20.29 -18.79
N THR A 241 -11.35 19.86 -19.20
CA THR A 241 -11.60 19.33 -20.54
C THR A 241 -11.83 20.49 -21.50
N HIS A 242 -11.22 20.42 -22.69
CA HIS A 242 -11.31 21.47 -23.71
C HIS A 242 -12.07 20.99 -24.95
N GLY A 243 -12.63 21.94 -25.70
CA GLY A 243 -13.34 21.68 -26.96
C GLY A 243 -14.58 20.79 -26.80
N LEU A 244 -14.86 19.99 -27.83
CA LEU A 244 -16.05 19.12 -27.86
C LEU A 244 -15.99 17.97 -26.84
N GLY A 245 -14.82 17.70 -26.23
CA GLY A 245 -14.68 16.71 -25.16
C GLY A 245 -15.55 17.01 -23.94
N VAL A 246 -15.83 18.29 -23.67
CA VAL A 246 -16.68 18.73 -22.56
C VAL A 246 -18.08 18.13 -22.64
N ILE A 247 -18.65 18.03 -23.84
CA ILE A 247 -19.99 17.45 -24.07
C ILE A 247 -19.98 15.98 -23.64
N ARG A 248 -18.92 15.24 -23.99
CA ARG A 248 -18.77 13.82 -23.62
C ARG A 248 -18.63 13.62 -22.11
N VAL A 249 -17.86 14.48 -21.45
CA VAL A 249 -17.67 14.43 -19.99
C VAL A 249 -18.97 14.78 -19.27
N LEU A 250 -19.66 15.83 -19.71
CA LEU A 250 -20.97 16.22 -19.17
C LEU A 250 -22.00 15.10 -19.35
N PHE A 251 -22.04 14.48 -20.53
CA PHE A 251 -22.90 13.33 -20.80
C PHE A 251 -22.60 12.18 -19.85
N ARG A 252 -21.34 11.83 -19.61
CA ARG A 252 -20.94 10.78 -18.66
C ARG A 252 -21.26 11.12 -17.20
N ALA A 253 -21.16 12.41 -16.83
CA ALA A 253 -21.48 12.86 -15.48
C ALA A 253 -22.98 12.65 -15.17
N VAL A 254 -23.84 12.93 -16.15
CA VAL A 254 -25.31 12.86 -16.04
C VAL A 254 -25.84 11.45 -16.32
N VAL A 255 -25.28 10.77 -17.32
CA VAL A 255 -25.71 9.45 -17.82
C VAL A 255 -24.55 8.46 -17.67
N PRO A 256 -24.29 7.95 -16.44
CA PRO A 256 -23.28 6.93 -16.23
C PRO A 256 -23.70 5.62 -16.89
N THR A 257 -22.71 4.82 -17.31
CA THR A 257 -23.01 3.50 -17.89
C THR A 257 -23.59 2.57 -16.82
N ARG A 258 -24.33 1.54 -17.25
CA ARG A 258 -24.83 0.53 -16.31
C ARG A 258 -23.67 -0.12 -15.54
N ALA A 259 -22.54 -0.36 -16.20
CA ALA A 259 -21.33 -0.88 -15.58
C ALA A 259 -20.80 0.04 -14.48
N ASP A 260 -20.74 1.36 -14.73
CA ASP A 260 -20.32 2.34 -13.70
C ASP A 260 -21.27 2.32 -12.49
N ILE A 261 -22.59 2.24 -12.70
CA ILE A 261 -23.55 2.18 -11.59
C ILE A 261 -23.40 0.87 -10.81
N LEU A 262 -23.27 -0.27 -11.48
CA LEU A 262 -23.11 -1.55 -10.79
C LEU A 262 -21.77 -1.65 -10.06
N THR A 263 -20.75 -0.92 -10.53
CA THR A 263 -19.45 -0.81 -9.83
C THR A 263 -19.56 0.06 -8.58
N ASP A 264 -20.22 1.22 -8.68
CA ASP A 264 -20.41 2.13 -7.53
C ASP A 264 -21.47 1.62 -6.52
N HIS A 265 -22.46 0.86 -7.01
CA HIS A 265 -23.63 0.37 -6.26
C HIS A 265 -23.97 -1.09 -6.62
N PRO A 266 -23.15 -2.08 -6.19
CA PRO A 266 -23.37 -3.48 -6.50
C PRO A 266 -24.75 -4.01 -6.06
N GLU A 267 -25.29 -3.48 -4.97
CA GLU A 267 -26.63 -3.79 -4.44
C GLU A 267 -27.76 -3.49 -5.44
N SER A 268 -27.51 -2.60 -6.39
CA SER A 268 -28.47 -2.22 -7.43
C SER A 268 -28.64 -3.29 -8.51
N ALA A 269 -27.78 -4.32 -8.53
CA ALA A 269 -27.89 -5.47 -9.44
C ALA A 269 -29.14 -6.32 -9.17
N ARG A 270 -29.74 -6.22 -7.98
CA ARG A 270 -30.83 -7.10 -7.51
C ARG A 270 -32.11 -7.00 -8.34
N ASN A 271 -32.46 -5.82 -8.85
CA ASN A 271 -33.62 -5.62 -9.74
C ASN A 271 -33.57 -4.26 -10.47
N THR A 272 -34.35 -4.14 -11.55
CA THR A 272 -34.41 -2.93 -12.40
C THR A 272 -34.87 -1.68 -11.64
N ARG A 273 -35.73 -1.83 -10.62
CA ARG A 273 -36.20 -0.70 -9.79
C ARG A 273 -35.08 -0.13 -8.92
N ALA A 274 -34.24 -0.99 -8.34
CA ALA A 274 -33.07 -0.58 -7.56
C ALA A 274 -32.07 0.18 -8.44
N LEU A 275 -31.84 -0.29 -9.67
CA LEU A 275 -31.01 0.39 -10.65
C LEU A 275 -31.54 1.79 -10.99
N LEU A 276 -32.83 1.91 -11.35
CA LEU A 276 -33.48 3.20 -11.63
C LEU A 276 -33.43 4.14 -10.42
N THR A 277 -33.60 3.59 -9.21
CA THR A 277 -33.50 4.36 -7.96
C THR A 277 -32.08 4.88 -7.74
N ALA A 278 -31.05 4.09 -8.04
CA ALA A 278 -29.65 4.53 -7.98
C ALA A 278 -29.36 5.66 -8.99
N TYR A 279 -29.86 5.54 -10.23
CA TYR A 279 -29.80 6.62 -11.22
C TYR A 279 -30.47 7.90 -10.71
N TRP A 280 -31.69 7.81 -10.18
CA TRP A 280 -32.43 8.98 -9.70
C TRP A 280 -31.75 9.65 -8.50
N ARG A 281 -31.31 8.87 -7.50
CA ARG A 281 -30.59 9.39 -6.33
C ARG A 281 -29.33 10.14 -6.73
N ARG A 282 -28.58 9.62 -7.72
CA ARG A 282 -27.40 10.28 -8.26
C ARG A 282 -27.75 11.62 -8.89
N LEU A 283 -28.77 11.68 -9.76
CA LEU A 283 -29.20 12.92 -10.42
C LEU A 283 -29.67 13.98 -9.42
N VAL A 284 -30.47 13.59 -8.42
CA VAL A 284 -30.93 14.51 -7.38
C VAL A 284 -29.76 15.04 -6.54
N ARG A 285 -28.81 14.17 -6.16
CA ARG A 285 -27.60 14.60 -5.44
C ARG A 285 -26.74 15.53 -6.28
N ALA A 286 -26.54 15.22 -7.57
CA ALA A 286 -25.80 16.07 -8.49
C ALA A 286 -26.47 17.45 -8.58
N ALA A 287 -27.76 17.53 -8.88
CA ALA A 287 -28.50 18.79 -8.98
C ALA A 287 -28.39 19.66 -7.70
N ARG A 288 -28.46 19.04 -6.52
CA ARG A 288 -28.33 19.75 -5.24
C ARG A 288 -26.91 20.27 -4.97
N LEU A 289 -25.88 19.51 -5.35
CA LEU A 289 -24.49 19.82 -5.04
C LEU A 289 -23.78 20.63 -6.13
N THR A 290 -24.30 20.67 -7.36
CA THR A 290 -23.69 21.40 -8.50
C THR A 290 -23.43 22.89 -8.20
N PRO A 291 -24.36 23.67 -7.62
CA PRO A 291 -24.09 25.09 -7.35
C PRO A 291 -22.96 25.33 -6.36
N HIS A 292 -22.80 24.44 -5.36
CA HIS A 292 -21.65 24.48 -4.47
C HIS A 292 -20.38 24.10 -5.24
N ALA A 293 -20.42 22.99 -5.97
CA ALA A 293 -19.27 22.47 -6.69
C ALA A 293 -18.71 23.43 -7.75
N VAL A 294 -19.58 24.10 -8.50
CA VAL A 294 -19.17 25.14 -9.46
C VAL A 294 -18.49 26.30 -8.74
N ARG A 295 -19.01 26.74 -7.59
CA ARG A 295 -18.37 27.80 -6.79
C ARG A 295 -17.00 27.37 -6.27
N SER A 296 -16.87 26.14 -5.77
CA SER A 296 -15.59 25.56 -5.32
C SER A 296 -14.55 25.56 -6.44
N VAL A 297 -14.91 25.08 -7.64
CA VAL A 297 -14.00 25.04 -8.80
C VAL A 297 -13.68 26.44 -9.34
N LEU A 298 -14.64 27.36 -9.38
CA LEU A 298 -14.37 28.74 -9.80
C LEU A 298 -13.46 29.47 -8.81
N ARG A 299 -13.64 29.24 -7.51
CA ARG A 299 -12.74 29.76 -6.47
C ARG A 299 -11.33 29.22 -6.67
N ALA A 300 -11.17 27.90 -6.83
CA ALA A 300 -9.88 27.28 -7.12
C ALA A 300 -9.23 27.85 -8.40
N LYS A 301 -9.99 28.01 -9.49
CA LYS A 301 -9.48 28.64 -10.72
C LYS A 301 -9.03 30.09 -10.53
N ARG A 302 -9.67 30.85 -9.64
CA ARG A 302 -9.21 32.20 -9.29
C ARG A 302 -7.92 32.12 -8.50
N GLU A 303 -7.86 31.27 -7.48
CA GLU A 303 -6.65 31.03 -6.68
C GLU A 303 -5.46 30.62 -7.57
N LEU A 304 -5.64 29.70 -8.52
CA LEU A 304 -4.61 29.31 -9.51
C LEU A 304 -4.17 30.42 -10.46
N ARG A 305 -5.04 31.38 -10.80
CA ARG A 305 -4.62 32.54 -11.61
C ARG A 305 -3.69 33.47 -10.84
N HIS A 306 -3.85 33.50 -9.52
CA HIS A 306 -3.01 34.30 -8.64
C HIS A 306 -1.68 33.59 -8.32
N THR A 307 -1.62 32.26 -8.34
CA THR A 307 -0.35 31.53 -8.25
C THR A 307 0.53 31.71 -9.49
N VAL A 308 -0.08 31.88 -10.68
CA VAL A 308 0.63 31.97 -11.98
C VAL A 308 0.90 33.42 -12.43
N SER A 309 0.38 34.46 -11.75
CA SER A 309 0.64 35.87 -12.15
C SER A 309 2.06 36.34 -11.79
N PRO A 310 2.73 37.09 -12.69
CA PRO A 310 4.17 36.98 -12.89
C PRO A 310 4.97 37.67 -11.79
N ARG A 311 5.83 36.89 -11.12
CA ARG A 311 7.14 37.42 -10.77
C ARG A 311 7.81 37.76 -12.09
N THR A 312 7.92 39.06 -12.39
CA THR A 312 9.06 39.60 -13.12
C THR A 312 10.30 38.96 -12.50
N ARG A 313 10.81 37.91 -13.15
CA ARG A 313 12.21 37.54 -13.06
C ARG A 313 12.94 38.75 -13.62
N THR A 314 13.27 39.71 -12.78
CA THR A 314 14.44 40.53 -13.02
C THR A 314 15.59 39.54 -13.16
N THR A 315 16.01 39.33 -14.40
CA THR A 315 17.34 38.84 -14.71
C THR A 315 18.32 39.86 -14.14
N SER A 316 18.57 39.78 -12.83
CA SER A 316 19.78 40.32 -12.25
C SER A 316 20.90 39.38 -12.68
N SER A 317 21.47 39.69 -13.84
CA SER A 317 22.81 39.25 -14.20
C SER A 317 23.79 39.93 -13.23
N ALA A 318 23.89 39.41 -12.02
CA ALA A 318 25.00 39.67 -11.14
C ALA A 318 25.93 38.44 -11.22
N PRO A 319 27.24 38.62 -11.50
CA PRO A 319 28.16 37.50 -11.54
C PRO A 319 28.23 36.85 -10.16
N ILE A 320 28.16 35.52 -10.14
CA ILE A 320 28.51 34.70 -8.99
C ILE A 320 29.93 35.12 -8.53
N PRO A 321 30.14 35.57 -7.29
CA PRO A 321 31.48 35.76 -6.77
C PRO A 321 32.14 34.39 -6.69
N ALA A 322 33.33 34.25 -7.26
CA ALA A 322 34.14 33.05 -7.10
C ALA A 322 34.24 32.69 -5.62
N ALA A 323 33.87 31.45 -5.28
CA ALA A 323 33.97 30.94 -3.93
C ALA A 323 35.43 31.03 -3.46
N HIS A 324 35.66 31.76 -2.36
CA HIS A 324 36.93 31.70 -1.64
C HIS A 324 37.11 30.30 -1.05
N PRO A 325 38.32 29.71 -1.12
CA PRO A 325 38.59 28.41 -0.53
C PRO A 325 38.56 28.51 0.99
N ILE A 326 37.70 27.71 1.63
CA ILE A 326 37.73 27.47 3.07
C ILE A 326 38.93 26.54 3.38
N PRO A 327 39.74 26.79 4.42
CA PRO A 327 40.88 25.93 4.75
C PRO A 327 40.44 24.55 5.20
N ASN A 328 41.12 23.52 4.70
CA ASN A 328 40.94 22.11 5.03
C ASN A 328 40.83 21.87 6.55
N ALA A 329 39.64 21.53 7.02
CA ALA A 329 39.49 20.70 8.21
C ALA A 329 39.56 19.25 7.72
N THR A 330 40.65 18.58 8.04
CA THR A 330 40.90 17.17 7.77
C THR A 330 39.83 16.34 8.50
N PHE A 331 38.80 15.92 7.77
CA PHE A 331 37.95 14.81 8.15
C PHE A 331 38.43 13.61 7.36
N GLU A 332 38.96 12.60 8.07
CA GLU A 332 39.25 11.32 7.45
C GLU A 332 37.94 10.68 6.97
N PRO A 333 37.79 10.38 5.67
CA PRO A 333 36.65 9.66 5.18
C PRO A 333 36.78 8.20 5.61
N HIS A 334 35.85 7.71 6.44
CA HIS A 334 35.58 6.29 6.47
C HIS A 334 35.09 5.89 5.07
N ALA A 335 35.98 5.22 4.33
CA ALA A 335 35.72 4.69 3.02
C ALA A 335 34.50 3.77 3.07
N VAL A 336 33.41 4.21 2.45
CA VAL A 336 32.36 3.30 1.96
C VAL A 336 33.04 2.43 0.92
N ALA A 337 33.25 1.17 1.26
CA ALA A 337 33.80 0.19 0.34
C ALA A 337 32.92 0.11 -0.92
N PRO A 338 33.50 0.05 -2.13
CA PRO A 338 32.71 -0.21 -3.33
C PRO A 338 32.00 -1.55 -3.17
N ALA A 339 30.69 -1.57 -3.47
CA ALA A 339 29.89 -2.77 -3.52
C ALA A 339 30.60 -3.82 -4.39
N GLN A 340 31.24 -4.79 -3.75
CA GLN A 340 31.79 -5.94 -4.42
C GLN A 340 30.60 -6.68 -5.01
N HIS A 341 30.61 -6.91 -6.33
CA HIS A 341 29.78 -7.92 -6.96
C HIS A 341 29.99 -9.24 -6.22
N LEU A 342 29.06 -9.55 -5.31
CA LEU A 342 28.92 -10.88 -4.75
C LEU A 342 28.58 -11.81 -5.91
N PRO A 343 29.27 -12.96 -6.05
CA PRO A 343 28.87 -13.96 -7.03
C PRO A 343 27.43 -14.35 -6.72
N GLN A 344 26.56 -14.36 -7.74
CA GLN A 344 25.26 -15.04 -7.65
C GLN A 344 25.54 -16.50 -7.27
N SER A 345 25.43 -16.83 -5.98
CA SER A 345 25.48 -18.20 -5.54
C SER A 345 24.17 -18.84 -5.92
N SER A 346 24.19 -19.73 -6.91
CA SER A 346 23.09 -20.63 -7.25
C SER A 346 22.94 -21.72 -6.19
N VAL A 347 22.78 -21.33 -4.92
CA VAL A 347 22.26 -22.22 -3.89
C VAL A 347 20.76 -22.21 -4.12
N ALA A 348 20.16 -23.36 -4.38
CA ALA A 348 18.71 -23.47 -4.44
C ALA A 348 18.14 -22.92 -3.12
N GLU A 349 17.58 -21.71 -3.15
CA GLU A 349 16.97 -21.09 -1.99
C GLU A 349 15.83 -22.00 -1.55
N THR A 350 15.89 -22.46 -0.30
CA THR A 350 14.76 -23.13 0.36
C THR A 350 13.51 -22.25 0.15
N PRO A 351 12.35 -22.82 -0.25
CA PRO A 351 11.17 -22.01 -0.49
C PRO A 351 10.86 -21.20 0.78
N ARG A 352 10.93 -19.86 0.65
CA ARG A 352 10.53 -18.96 1.74
C ARG A 352 9.02 -19.04 1.89
N ASN A 353 8.56 -19.47 3.06
CA ASN A 353 7.16 -19.46 3.43
C ASN A 353 6.91 -18.30 4.40
N ALA A 354 5.81 -17.59 4.21
CA ALA A 354 5.29 -16.67 5.21
C ALA A 354 4.26 -17.41 6.07
N ILE A 355 4.35 -17.27 7.40
CA ILE A 355 3.57 -18.09 8.33
C ILE A 355 2.86 -17.20 9.34
N GLU A 356 1.56 -17.46 9.58
CA GLU A 356 0.77 -16.79 10.60
C GLU A 356 -0.03 -17.80 11.42
N TRP A 357 0.12 -17.77 12.74
CA TRP A 357 -0.74 -18.52 13.64
C TRP A 357 -1.96 -17.68 14.04
N ALA A 358 -3.15 -18.17 13.70
CA ALA A 358 -4.41 -17.56 14.10
C ALA A 358 -4.97 -18.25 15.35
N GLU A 359 -4.68 -17.70 16.53
CA GLU A 359 -5.09 -18.28 17.82
C GLU A 359 -6.61 -18.45 17.96
N SER A 360 -7.41 -17.50 17.47
CA SER A 360 -8.87 -17.57 17.55
C SER A 360 -9.45 -18.75 16.76
N GLU A 361 -8.78 -19.13 15.66
CA GLU A 361 -9.23 -20.20 14.77
C GLU A 361 -8.45 -21.50 14.98
N GLN A 362 -7.47 -21.51 15.89
CA GLN A 362 -6.52 -22.61 16.11
C GLN A 362 -5.97 -23.15 14.77
N THR A 363 -5.64 -22.23 13.87
CA THR A 363 -5.26 -22.53 12.48
C THR A 363 -3.93 -21.88 12.17
N LEU A 364 -3.02 -22.65 11.58
CA LEU A 364 -1.77 -22.16 11.03
C LEU A 364 -1.98 -21.82 9.55
N PHE A 365 -1.74 -20.59 9.17
CA PHE A 365 -1.75 -20.16 7.78
C PHE A 365 -0.33 -20.15 7.22
N VAL A 366 -0.09 -20.90 6.16
CA VAL A 366 1.20 -20.98 5.47
C VAL A 366 1.03 -20.45 4.05
N LEU A 367 1.77 -19.41 3.70
CA LEU A 367 1.81 -18.83 2.36
C LEU A 367 3.15 -19.16 1.69
N PRO A 368 3.15 -20.06 0.69
CA PRO A 368 4.34 -20.31 -0.11
C PRO A 368 4.63 -19.11 -1.02
N LEU A 369 5.73 -18.40 -0.77
CA LEU A 369 6.03 -17.16 -1.51
C LEU A 369 6.60 -17.42 -2.91
N ALA A 370 7.22 -18.57 -3.11
CA ALA A 370 7.81 -19.01 -4.37
C ALA A 370 6.78 -19.60 -5.35
N ALA A 371 5.62 -20.03 -4.88
CA ALA A 371 4.60 -20.65 -5.72
C ALA A 371 3.74 -19.59 -6.44
N PRO A 372 3.50 -19.71 -7.76
CA PRO A 372 2.57 -18.84 -8.46
C PRO A 372 1.12 -19.17 -8.04
N ALA A 373 0.35 -18.10 -7.79
CA ALA A 373 -1.10 -18.10 -7.57
C ALA A 373 -1.64 -19.07 -6.51
N GLN A 374 -1.40 -18.78 -5.23
CA GLN A 374 -2.09 -19.49 -4.15
C GLN A 374 -2.57 -18.58 -3.02
N SER A 375 -3.73 -18.95 -2.48
CA SER A 375 -4.16 -18.49 -1.16
C SER A 375 -3.36 -19.20 -0.08
N PRO A 376 -3.23 -18.63 1.13
CA PRO A 376 -2.55 -19.30 2.23
C PRO A 376 -3.19 -20.66 2.53
N LEU A 377 -2.35 -21.67 2.74
CA LEU A 377 -2.75 -23.00 3.20
C LEU A 377 -3.19 -22.90 4.66
N ALA A 378 -4.37 -23.43 4.99
CA ALA A 378 -4.87 -23.48 6.35
C ALA A 378 -4.63 -24.87 6.95
N LEU A 379 -3.64 -25.00 7.83
CA LEU A 379 -3.32 -26.23 8.55
C LEU A 379 -3.98 -26.22 9.93
N ARG A 380 -4.60 -27.34 10.31
CA ARG A 380 -5.39 -27.49 11.55
C ARG A 380 -5.04 -28.77 12.27
N ASP A 381 -5.30 -28.79 13.57
CA ASP A 381 -5.19 -29.98 14.41
C ASP A 381 -3.87 -30.71 14.18
N SER A 382 -3.92 -31.98 13.75
CA SER A 382 -2.74 -32.79 13.46
C SER A 382 -1.86 -32.22 12.36
N ALA A 383 -2.40 -31.55 11.34
CA ALA A 383 -1.61 -30.95 10.27
C ALA A 383 -0.79 -29.74 10.76
N ALA A 384 -1.34 -28.93 11.67
CA ALA A 384 -0.61 -27.83 12.29
C ALA A 384 0.49 -28.35 13.23
N ALA A 385 0.19 -29.37 14.04
CA ALA A 385 1.19 -30.01 14.88
C ALA A 385 2.30 -30.70 14.07
N LEU A 386 1.96 -31.37 12.96
CA LEU A 386 2.96 -31.93 12.04
C LEU A 386 3.85 -30.85 11.42
N TRP A 387 3.32 -29.65 11.14
CA TRP A 387 4.13 -28.53 10.69
C TRP A 387 5.17 -28.12 11.74
N PHE A 388 4.76 -27.91 12.99
CA PHE A 388 5.69 -27.52 14.06
C PHE A 388 6.75 -28.58 14.33
N LEU A 389 6.37 -29.86 14.36
CA LEU A 389 7.34 -30.96 14.48
C LEU A 389 8.32 -30.96 13.30
N MET A 390 7.85 -30.69 12.08
CA MET A 390 8.69 -30.59 10.89
C MET A 390 9.69 -29.43 10.98
N GLU A 391 9.33 -28.29 11.56
CA GLU A 391 10.27 -27.18 11.79
C GLU A 391 11.37 -27.55 12.80
N GLU A 392 11.06 -28.40 13.78
CA GLU A 392 12.01 -28.85 14.80
C GLU A 392 12.94 -29.98 14.30
N CYS A 393 12.40 -31.01 13.64
CA CYS A 393 13.16 -32.21 13.24
C CYS A 393 13.56 -32.25 11.76
N GLY A 394 13.10 -31.29 10.96
CA GLY A 394 13.27 -31.27 9.51
C GLY A 394 12.20 -32.05 8.74
N SER A 395 12.23 -31.93 7.41
CA SER A 395 11.21 -32.48 6.50
C SER A 395 11.45 -33.94 6.06
N ALA A 396 12.42 -34.63 6.68
CA ALA A 396 12.66 -36.04 6.38
C ALA A 396 11.54 -36.90 6.95
N ALA A 397 10.84 -37.65 6.10
CA ALA A 397 9.66 -38.43 6.49
C ALA A 397 9.91 -39.41 7.65
N THR A 398 11.13 -39.97 7.75
CA THR A 398 11.49 -40.88 8.85
C THR A 398 11.61 -40.14 10.18
N ASP A 399 12.28 -38.98 10.19
CA ASP A 399 12.51 -38.21 11.41
C ASP A 399 11.20 -37.58 11.89
N LEU A 400 10.39 -37.06 10.96
CA LEU A 400 9.07 -36.52 11.26
C LEU A 400 8.09 -37.60 11.75
N ALA A 401 8.11 -38.80 11.18
CA ALA A 401 7.29 -39.91 11.67
C ALA A 401 7.70 -40.38 13.07
N ALA A 402 9.01 -40.37 13.39
CA ALA A 402 9.49 -40.68 14.73
C ALA A 402 9.08 -39.60 15.75
N ALA A 403 9.22 -38.32 15.39
CA ALA A 403 8.79 -37.20 16.23
C ALA A 403 7.28 -37.21 16.47
N ALA A 404 6.49 -37.45 15.42
CA ALA A 404 5.04 -37.60 15.49
C ALA A 404 4.61 -38.80 16.35
N SER A 405 5.25 -39.96 16.16
CA SER A 405 5.04 -41.16 16.96
C SER A 405 5.26 -40.89 18.45
N ALA A 406 6.33 -40.16 18.80
CA ALA A 406 6.61 -39.75 20.18
C ALA A 406 5.62 -38.70 20.70
N HIS A 407 5.20 -37.73 19.88
CA HIS A 407 4.28 -36.67 20.28
C HIS A 407 2.87 -37.18 20.60
N TRP A 408 2.37 -38.15 19.82
CA TRP A 408 1.02 -38.70 19.97
C TRP A 408 0.94 -40.05 20.70
N ASP A 409 2.08 -40.62 21.12
CA ASP A 409 2.16 -41.95 21.75
C ASP A 409 1.54 -43.05 20.87
N LEU A 410 1.92 -43.06 19.59
CA LEU A 410 1.41 -43.99 18.56
C LEU A 410 2.54 -44.77 17.91
N ASP A 411 2.26 -45.98 17.42
CA ASP A 411 3.24 -46.77 16.66
C ASP A 411 3.67 -46.06 15.37
N THR A 412 4.97 -46.04 15.09
CA THR A 412 5.53 -45.36 13.91
C THR A 412 4.97 -45.91 12.59
N GLU A 413 4.65 -47.21 12.52
CA GLU A 413 4.00 -47.82 11.35
C GLU A 413 2.60 -47.25 11.06
N THR A 414 1.90 -46.78 12.11
CA THR A 414 0.56 -46.17 11.98
C THR A 414 0.66 -44.71 11.53
N VAL A 415 1.66 -43.98 12.02
CA VAL A 415 1.84 -42.54 11.77
C VAL A 415 2.48 -42.28 10.41
N ARG A 416 3.38 -43.17 9.96
CA ARG A 416 4.17 -42.97 8.75
C ARG A 416 3.35 -42.67 7.49
N PRO A 417 2.25 -43.38 7.16
CA PRO A 417 1.45 -43.08 5.97
C PRO A 417 0.78 -41.70 6.00
N GLU A 418 0.42 -41.19 7.18
CA GLU A 418 -0.18 -39.86 7.33
C GLU A 418 0.88 -38.76 7.16
N VAL A 419 2.08 -38.97 7.70
CA VAL A 419 3.24 -38.09 7.47
C VAL A 419 3.63 -38.04 6.00
N ASP A 420 3.73 -39.18 5.33
CA ASP A 420 4.06 -39.24 3.90
C ASP A 420 3.00 -38.52 3.06
N ARG A 421 1.71 -38.66 3.41
CA ARG A 421 0.62 -37.91 2.75
C ARG A 421 0.74 -36.41 2.98
N PHE A 422 0.96 -35.99 4.23
CA PHE A 422 1.13 -34.59 4.59
C PHE A 422 2.28 -33.92 3.80
N LEU A 423 3.46 -34.54 3.77
CA LEU A 423 4.62 -34.04 3.03
C LEU A 423 4.35 -34.00 1.52
N THR A 424 3.65 -35.00 0.99
CA THR A 424 3.26 -35.05 -0.43
C THR A 424 2.31 -33.90 -0.77
N GLU A 425 1.30 -33.65 0.05
CA GLU A 425 0.34 -32.55 -0.15
C GLU A 425 1.04 -31.19 -0.06
N LEU A 426 1.90 -30.97 0.92
CA LEU A 426 2.67 -29.72 1.04
C LEU A 426 3.60 -29.48 -0.16
N THR A 427 4.22 -30.54 -0.68
CA THR A 427 5.06 -30.45 -1.88
C THR A 427 4.23 -30.10 -3.12
N GLN A 428 3.07 -30.75 -3.31
CA GLN A 428 2.16 -30.44 -4.42
C GLN A 428 1.61 -29.01 -4.36
N LEU A 429 1.42 -28.49 -3.16
CA LEU A 429 0.98 -27.12 -2.91
C LEU A 429 2.16 -26.13 -2.90
N GLY A 430 3.40 -26.57 -3.09
CA GLY A 430 4.58 -25.71 -3.19
C GLY A 430 5.07 -25.13 -1.87
N ALA A 431 4.53 -25.57 -0.73
CA ALA A 431 5.02 -25.21 0.61
C ALA A 431 6.34 -25.91 0.96
N LEU A 432 6.66 -27.01 0.28
CA LEU A 432 7.93 -27.72 0.37
C LEU A 432 8.55 -27.85 -1.03
N PRO A 433 9.89 -27.91 -1.13
CA PRO A 433 10.56 -28.13 -2.41
C PRO A 433 10.28 -29.54 -2.93
N ASP A 434 10.15 -29.68 -4.26
CA ASP A 434 10.01 -31.00 -4.88
C ASP A 434 11.32 -31.79 -4.71
N PRO A 435 11.30 -32.96 -4.04
CA PRO A 435 12.50 -33.77 -3.84
C PRO A 435 13.13 -34.27 -5.15
N THR A 436 12.42 -34.19 -6.29
CA THR A 436 12.90 -34.67 -7.60
C THR A 436 13.58 -33.60 -8.46
N GLY A 437 13.60 -32.32 -8.04
CA GLY A 437 14.38 -31.27 -8.72
C GLY A 437 13.93 -30.93 -10.16
N ALA A 438 12.72 -31.30 -10.57
CA ALA A 438 12.21 -30.98 -11.90
C ALA A 438 11.66 -29.54 -11.93
N HIS A 439 12.50 -28.56 -12.25
CA HIS A 439 12.02 -27.27 -12.72
C HIS A 439 11.24 -27.48 -14.02
N THR A 440 9.91 -27.35 -13.96
CA THR A 440 9.06 -27.31 -15.16
C THR A 440 9.30 -25.97 -15.87
N GLU A 441 10.41 -25.86 -16.61
CA GLU A 441 10.60 -24.80 -17.59
C GLU A 441 9.48 -24.91 -18.62
N SER A 442 8.52 -23.99 -18.55
CA SER A 442 7.55 -23.78 -19.61
C SER A 442 8.29 -23.23 -20.84
N ARG A 443 8.71 -24.13 -21.75
CA ARG A 443 9.23 -23.74 -23.06
C ARG A 443 8.21 -22.86 -23.79
N PRO A 444 8.60 -21.69 -24.34
CA PRO A 444 7.72 -20.96 -25.22
C PRO A 444 7.53 -21.76 -26.52
N ALA A 445 6.27 -21.88 -26.94
CA ALA A 445 5.91 -22.55 -28.18
C ALA A 445 6.56 -21.85 -29.39
N GLY A 446 7.59 -22.49 -29.94
CA GLY A 446 8.21 -22.09 -31.20
C GLY A 446 7.24 -22.22 -32.36
N HIS A 447 7.09 -21.12 -33.09
CA HIS A 447 6.30 -21.02 -34.31
C HIS A 447 7.14 -21.56 -35.48
N ASP A 448 6.95 -22.83 -35.86
CA ASP A 448 7.47 -23.36 -37.11
C ASP A 448 6.36 -23.33 -38.18
N ARG A 449 6.60 -22.56 -39.24
CA ARG A 449 5.89 -22.67 -40.52
C ARG A 449 6.80 -23.38 -41.51
N PRO A 450 6.35 -24.41 -42.24
CA PRO A 450 7.01 -24.82 -43.47
C PRO A 450 6.42 -24.07 -44.68
N VAL A 451 7.27 -24.01 -45.71
CA VAL A 451 7.10 -23.46 -47.06
C VAL A 451 5.88 -24.01 -47.79
#